data_AF-A0A0Q0D098-F1
#
_entry.id   AF-A0A0Q0D098-F1
#
_cell.length_a   1.000
_cell.length_b   1.000
_cell.length_c   1.000
_cell.angle_alpha   90.00
_cell.angle_beta   90.00
_cell.angle_gamma   90.00
#
_symmetry.space_group_name_H-M   'P 1'
#
loop_
_entity.id
_entity.type
_entity.pdbx_description
1 polymer ?
#
loop_
_entity_poly.entity_id
_entity_poly.type
_entity_poly.pdbx_seq_one_letter_code
_entity_poly.pdbx_strand_id
1 'polypeptide(L)' 'MNLPGYLAIRTISGRNGAFNVGRLSTSIGEFVIKDALLDQYHEGK' A
#
# COMPACT_ATOMS: atom_id res chain seq x y z
N MET A 1 -11.02 -9.58 -16.04
CA MET A 1 -11.40 -10.34 -14.82
C MET A 1 -10.77 -9.61 -13.66
N ASN A 2 -11.57 -8.97 -12.80
CA ASN A 2 -11.05 -8.20 -11.67
C ASN A 2 -11.09 -9.07 -10.42
N LEU A 3 -9.99 -9.10 -9.69
CA LEU A 3 -9.91 -9.81 -8.43
C LEU A 3 -10.26 -8.83 -7.30
N PRO A 4 -11.36 -9.05 -6.56
CA PRO A 4 -11.67 -8.23 -5.40
C PRO A 4 -10.58 -8.41 -4.33
N GLY A 5 -10.19 -7.30 -3.72
CA GLY A 5 -9.16 -7.26 -2.69
C GLY A 5 -9.27 -6.00 -1.86
N TYR A 6 -8.61 -6.01 -0.72
CA TYR A 6 -8.50 -4.86 0.18
C TYR A 6 -7.14 -4.21 -0.01
N LEU A 7 -7.14 -2.92 -0.34
CA LEU A 7 -5.94 -2.11 -0.41
C LEU A 7 -5.81 -1.28 0.86
N ALA A 8 -4.83 -1.62 1.70
CA ALA A 8 -4.47 -0.79 2.84
C ALA A 8 -3.22 0.02 2.52
N ILE A 9 -3.29 1.35 2.62
CA ILE A 9 -2.14 2.23 2.53
C ILE A 9 -1.64 2.46 3.96
N ARG A 10 -0.36 2.25 4.20
CA ARG A 10 0.31 2.50 5.47
C ARG A 10 1.47 3.46 5.29
N THR A 11 1.57 4.46 6.15
CA THR A 11 2.73 5.34 6.20
C THR A 11 3.79 4.75 7.14
N ILE A 12 4.98 4.49 6.62
CA ILE A 12 6.13 4.01 7.40
C ILE A 12 7.14 5.15 7.51
N SER A 13 7.53 5.49 8.74
CA SER A 13 8.60 6.44 9.00
C SER A 13 9.97 5.77 8.81
N GLY A 14 10.67 6.12 7.73
CA GLY A 14 12.03 5.66 7.46
C GLY A 14 13.09 6.66 7.90
N ARG A 15 14.36 6.25 7.83
CA ARG A 15 15.53 7.09 8.17
C ARG A 15 15.61 8.39 7.35
N ASN A 16 15.09 8.38 6.13
CA ASN A 16 15.12 9.52 5.20
C ASN A 16 13.78 10.26 5.09
N GLY A 17 12.78 9.91 5.92
CA GLY A 17 11.43 10.47 5.85
C GLY A 17 10.35 9.38 5.85
N ALA A 18 9.11 9.81 6.04
CA ALA A 18 7.95 8.94 5.95
C ALA A 18 7.67 8.58 4.48
N PHE A 19 7.37 7.31 4.22
CA PHE A 19 7.00 6.78 2.91
C PHE A 19 5.78 5.89 3.03
N ASN A 20 4.98 5.82 1.99
CA ASN A 20 3.74 5.06 1.99
C ASN A 20 3.92 3.71 1.29
N VAL A 21 3.30 2.68 1.86
CA VAL A 21 3.27 1.33 1.30
C VAL A 21 1.83 0.88 1.19
N GLY A 22 1.45 0.45 -0.01
CA GLY A 22 0.17 -0.19 -0.27
C GLY A 22 0.29 -1.68 -0.06
N ARG A 23 -0.58 -2.28 0.76
CA ARG A 23 -0.73 -3.72 0.90
C ARG A 23 -2.05 -4.12 0.30
N LEU A 24 -2.00 -4.85 -0.81
CA LEU A 24 -3.18 -5.39 -1.47
C LEU A 24 -3.37 -6.84 -1.02
N SER A 25 -4.40 -7.10 -0.22
CA SER A 25 -4.78 -8.44 0.22
C SER A 25 -5.90 -8.97 -0.66
N THR A 26 -5.68 -10.12 -1.30
CA THR A 26 -6.65 -10.78 -2.19
C THR A 26 -6.83 -12.24 -1.76
N SER A 27 -7.86 -12.90 -2.28
CA SER A 27 -8.12 -14.33 -1.98
C SER A 27 -7.01 -15.27 -2.45
N ILE A 28 -6.12 -14.82 -3.33
CA ILE A 28 -5.01 -15.63 -3.87
C ILE A 28 -3.66 -15.31 -3.21
N GLY A 29 -3.61 -14.27 -2.37
CA GLY A 29 -2.37 -13.85 -1.72
C GLY A 29 -2.31 -12.37 -1.39
N GLU A 30 -1.20 -11.98 -0.78
CA GLU A 30 -0.90 -10.59 -0.41
C GLU A 30 0.20 -10.03 -1.31
N PHE A 31 0.00 -8.80 -1.77
CA PHE A 31 0.94 -8.08 -2.60
C PHE A 31 1.37 -6.80 -1.89
N VAL A 32 2.67 -6.56 -1.82
CA VAL A 32 3.24 -5.33 -1.28
C VAL A 32 3.60 -4.43 -2.44
N ILE A 33 2.93 -3.28 -2.51
CA ILE A 33 3.12 -2.26 -3.53
C ILE A 33 3.94 -1.15 -2.89
N LYS A 34 5.15 -0.97 -3.39
CA LYS A 34 6.04 0.15 -3.09
C LYS A 34 6.13 1.00 -4.35
N ASP A 35 5.27 1.99 -4.44
CA ASP A 35 5.18 2.87 -5.59
C ASP A 35 5.29 4.31 -5.09
N ALA A 36 6.09 5.14 -5.77
CA ALA A 36 6.24 6.55 -5.42
C ALA A 36 4.92 7.33 -5.56
N LEU A 37 3.98 6.80 -6.36
CA LEU A 37 2.61 7.32 -6.43
C LEU A 37 1.85 7.19 -5.10
N LEU A 38 2.17 6.19 -4.26
CA LEU A 38 1.54 6.01 -2.95
C LEU A 38 1.93 7.10 -1.96
N ASP A 39 3.09 7.74 -2.11
CA ASP A 39 3.50 8.88 -1.27
C ASP A 39 2.57 10.08 -1.41
N GLN A 40 1.77 10.14 -2.50
CA GLN A 40 0.76 11.19 -2.69
C GLN A 40 -0.56 10.90 -1.97
N TYR A 41 -0.77 9.67 -1.49
CA TYR A 41 -1.98 9.26 -0.79
C TYR A 41 -1.74 9.16 0.71
N HIS A 42 -2.63 9.76 1.52
CA HIS A 42 -2.54 9.66 2.97
C HIS A 42 -2.90 8.24 3.45
N GLU A 43 -2.37 7.83 4.60
CA GLU A 43 -2.66 6.54 5.24
C GLU A 43 -4.19 6.32 5.33
N GLY A 44 -4.64 5.14 4.87
CA GLY A 44 -6.06 4.85 4.69
C GLY A 44 -6.32 3.38 4.37
N LYS A 45 -7.56 2.93 4.61
CA LYS A 45 -8.00 1.54 4.51
C LYS A 45 -9.12 1.36 3.51
#